data_AF-X1EZD4-F1
#
_entry.id   AF-X1EZD4-F1
#
_cell.length_a   1.000
_cell.length_b   1.000
_cell.length_c   1.000
_cell.angle_alpha   90.00
_cell.angle_beta   90.00
_cell.angle_gamma   90.00
#
_symmetry.space_group_name_H-M   'P 1'
#
loop_
_entity.id
_entity.type
_entity.pdbx_description
1 polymer ?
#
loop_
_entity_poly.entity_id
_entity_poly.type
_entity_poly.pdbx_seq_one_letter_code
_entity_poly.pdbx_strand_id
1 'polypeptide(L)'
;MQYLLTELSTHIDMGFGVTADAFREAAEFLNNAEQYKKSALQQIDMPIHYLYRHSIELYLKSLIIIFHRRLKLPYGKESFDSKPKILVDNKWKELDRCHYIDSLYLYWSSLFTKNLPSLKILAPQGDWRIPPSFAKHIPLICKYDKYSTYFRYPITRNAILDSAN
;
A
#
# COMPACT_ATOMS: atom_id res chain seq x y z
N MET A 1 -23.05 9.99 0.99
CA MET A 1 -22.65 8.60 1.28
C MET A 1 -23.43 7.69 0.35
N GLN A 2 -22.82 7.23 -0.75
CA GLN A 2 -23.49 6.35 -1.73
C GLN A 2 -22.59 5.18 -2.16
N TYR A 3 -21.44 5.01 -1.48
CA TYR A 3 -20.43 4.00 -1.79
C TYR A 3 -20.53 2.74 -0.90
N LEU A 4 -21.41 2.74 0.11
CA LEU A 4 -21.50 1.61 1.06
C LEU A 4 -22.14 0.36 0.45
N LEU A 5 -22.81 0.48 -0.71
CA LEU A 5 -23.58 -0.58 -1.37
C LEU A 5 -23.17 -0.82 -2.82
N THR A 6 -22.13 -0.14 -3.32
CA THR A 6 -21.62 -0.38 -4.68
C THR A 6 -20.59 -1.50 -4.67
N GLU A 7 -20.55 -2.30 -5.73
CA GLU A 7 -19.53 -3.33 -5.88
C GLU A 7 -18.14 -2.68 -5.84
N LEU A 8 -17.20 -3.28 -5.11
CA LEU A 8 -15.86 -2.72 -4.93
C LEU A 8 -15.16 -2.39 -6.27
N SER A 9 -15.42 -3.20 -7.30
CA SER A 9 -14.89 -3.02 -8.65
C SER A 9 -15.33 -1.70 -9.31
N THR A 10 -16.46 -1.11 -8.91
CA THR A 10 -16.97 0.15 -9.45
C THR A 10 -16.36 1.38 -8.78
N HIS A 11 -15.60 1.21 -7.70
CA HIS A 11 -14.89 2.31 -7.06
C HIS A 11 -13.79 2.84 -7.99
N ILE A 12 -13.46 4.13 -7.88
CA ILE A 12 -12.41 4.74 -8.72
C ILE A 12 -11.07 4.03 -8.55
N ASP A 13 -10.82 3.41 -7.41
CA ASP A 13 -9.60 2.67 -7.11
C ASP A 13 -9.83 1.16 -7.11
N MET A 14 -10.92 0.67 -7.71
CA MET A 14 -11.29 -0.76 -7.74
C MET A 14 -11.41 -1.41 -6.35
N GLY A 15 -11.68 -0.60 -5.31
CA GLY A 15 -11.92 -1.08 -3.96
C GLY A 15 -10.65 -1.23 -3.11
N PHE A 16 -9.47 -0.94 -3.66
CA PHE A 16 -8.20 -1.06 -2.94
C PHE A 16 -8.19 -0.26 -1.62
N GLY A 17 -8.71 0.96 -1.61
CA GLY A 17 -8.71 1.85 -0.44
C GLY A 17 -9.63 1.38 0.67
N VAL A 18 -10.87 1.00 0.34
CA VAL A 18 -11.81 0.48 1.37
C VAL A 18 -11.36 -0.89 1.90
N THR A 19 -10.74 -1.73 1.06
CA THR A 19 -10.09 -2.96 1.55
C THR A 19 -8.91 -2.62 2.46
N ALA A 20 -8.11 -1.60 2.15
CA ALA A 20 -7.04 -1.13 3.02
C ALA A 20 -7.55 -0.69 4.40
N ASP A 21 -8.66 0.06 4.44
CA ASP A 21 -9.33 0.45 5.68
C ASP A 21 -9.72 -0.77 6.52
N ALA A 22 -10.35 -1.78 5.91
CA ALA A 22 -10.72 -3.00 6.62
C ALA A 22 -9.52 -3.73 7.23
N PHE A 23 -8.39 -3.82 6.50
CA PHE A 23 -7.15 -4.41 7.04
C PHE A 23 -6.55 -3.58 8.17
N ARG A 24 -6.55 -2.25 8.05
CA ARG A 24 -6.06 -1.34 9.10
C ARG A 24 -6.92 -1.44 10.36
N GLU A 25 -8.25 -1.40 10.23
CA GLU A 25 -9.18 -1.50 11.35
C GLU A 25 -9.05 -2.84 12.08
N ALA A 26 -8.89 -3.94 11.33
CA ALA A 26 -8.63 -5.26 11.92
C ALA A 26 -7.29 -5.27 12.70
N ALA A 27 -6.24 -4.66 12.16
CA ALA A 27 -4.95 -4.54 12.83
C ALA A 27 -5.05 -3.71 14.13
N GLU A 28 -5.76 -2.58 14.08
CA GLU A 28 -6.00 -1.71 15.23
C GLU A 28 -6.81 -2.42 16.31
N PHE A 29 -7.86 -3.13 15.94
CA PHE A 29 -8.67 -3.91 16.86
C PHE A 29 -7.83 -4.97 17.59
N LEU A 30 -7.06 -5.78 16.86
CA LEU A 30 -6.19 -6.80 17.46
C LEU A 30 -5.08 -6.19 18.32
N ASN A 31 -4.49 -5.08 17.86
CA ASN A 31 -3.46 -4.36 18.61
C ASN A 31 -3.99 -3.70 19.89
N ASN A 32 -5.31 -3.54 20.05
CA ASN A 32 -5.90 -2.96 21.25
C ASN A 32 -6.58 -4.02 22.14
N ALA A 33 -6.75 -5.25 21.66
CA ALA A 33 -7.35 -6.33 22.41
C ALA A 33 -6.40 -6.84 23.52
N GLU A 34 -6.68 -6.53 24.78
CA GLU A 34 -5.89 -6.99 25.92
C GLU A 34 -5.73 -8.51 25.98
N GLN A 35 -6.79 -9.24 25.62
CA GLN A 35 -6.80 -10.71 25.62
C GLN A 35 -5.82 -11.27 24.58
N TYR A 36 -5.66 -10.58 23.45
CA TYR A 36 -4.69 -10.94 22.43
C TYR A 36 -3.27 -10.69 22.95
N LYS A 37 -3.00 -9.55 23.58
CA LYS A 37 -1.69 -9.24 24.16
C LYS A 37 -1.28 -10.11 25.35
N LYS A 38 -2.24 -10.62 26.12
CA LYS A 38 -2.00 -11.49 27.29
C LYS A 38 -1.76 -12.96 26.91
N SER A 39 -1.94 -13.32 25.64
CA SER A 39 -1.65 -14.67 25.16
C SER A 39 -0.14 -14.94 25.20
N ALA A 40 0.25 -16.10 25.72
CA ALA A 40 1.64 -16.55 25.80
C ALA A 40 2.20 -17.10 24.47
N LEU A 41 1.48 -16.92 23.36
CA LEU A 41 1.94 -17.37 22.05
C LEU A 41 3.12 -16.49 21.59
N GLN A 42 4.25 -17.13 21.32
CA GLN A 42 5.38 -16.46 20.66
C GLN A 42 4.91 -15.89 19.32
N GLN A 43 5.39 -14.70 18.96
CA GLN A 43 5.15 -14.04 17.67
C GLN A 43 3.71 -13.53 17.41
N ILE A 44 2.91 -13.30 18.45
CA ILE A 44 1.54 -12.79 18.31
C ILE A 44 1.42 -11.44 17.58
N ASP A 45 2.49 -10.67 17.52
CA ASP A 45 2.52 -9.39 16.78
C ASP A 45 2.67 -9.59 15.27
N MET A 46 3.10 -10.76 14.78
CA MET A 46 3.34 -11.00 13.35
C MET A 46 2.06 -10.83 12.50
N PRO A 47 0.90 -11.41 12.87
CA PRO A 47 -0.34 -11.15 12.16
C PRO A 47 -0.74 -9.66 12.17
N ILE A 48 -0.59 -8.96 13.30
CA ILE A 48 -0.88 -7.52 13.40
C ILE A 48 -0.01 -6.73 12.41
N HIS A 49 1.29 -7.00 12.41
CA HIS A 49 2.22 -6.35 11.48
C HIS A 49 1.93 -6.68 10.02
N TYR A 50 1.53 -7.92 9.71
CA TYR A 50 1.07 -8.29 8.37
C TYR A 50 -0.13 -7.45 7.93
N LEU A 51 -1.15 -7.29 8.79
CA LEU A 51 -2.35 -6.53 8.47
C LEU A 51 -2.02 -5.04 8.21
N TYR A 52 -1.21 -4.40 9.06
CA TYR A 52 -0.75 -3.02 8.82
C TYR A 52 0.10 -2.90 7.54
N ARG A 53 1.01 -3.84 7.32
CA ARG A 53 1.87 -3.85 6.13
C ARG A 53 1.03 -4.02 4.85
N HIS A 54 -0.01 -4.85 4.91
CA HIS A 54 -0.90 -5.06 3.77
C HIS A 54 -1.81 -3.86 3.51
N SER A 55 -2.33 -3.20 4.56
CA SER A 55 -3.11 -1.97 4.37
C SER A 55 -2.28 -0.86 3.70
N ILE A 56 -0.99 -0.70 4.07
CA ILE A 56 -0.08 0.23 3.40
C ILE A 56 0.07 -0.09 1.90
N GLU A 57 0.25 -1.37 1.54
CA GLU A 57 0.32 -1.79 0.14
C GLU A 57 -0.96 -1.40 -0.62
N LEU A 58 -2.12 -1.69 -0.05
CA LEU A 58 -3.42 -1.42 -0.67
C LEU A 58 -3.70 0.09 -0.80
N TYR A 59 -3.35 0.90 0.21
CA TYR A 59 -3.45 2.37 0.11
C TYR A 59 -2.56 2.92 -1.00
N LEU A 60 -1.33 2.44 -1.14
CA LEU A 60 -0.44 2.89 -2.22
C LEU A 60 -1.00 2.50 -3.59
N LYS A 61 -1.53 1.29 -3.74
CA LYS A 61 -2.21 0.86 -4.97
C LYS A 61 -3.42 1.75 -5.28
N SER A 62 -4.25 2.04 -4.27
CA SER A 62 -5.40 2.93 -4.40
C SER A 62 -4.98 4.32 -4.89
N LEU A 63 -3.97 4.93 -4.25
CA LEU A 63 -3.46 6.25 -4.63
C LEU A 63 -2.93 6.28 -6.07
N ILE A 64 -2.19 5.25 -6.49
CA ILE A 64 -1.68 5.13 -7.87
C ILE A 64 -2.85 5.13 -8.86
N ILE A 65 -3.87 4.31 -8.63
CA ILE A 65 -5.04 4.21 -9.53
C ILE A 65 -5.79 5.56 -9.57
N ILE A 66 -6.02 6.17 -8.41
CA ILE A 66 -6.71 7.46 -8.31
C ILE A 66 -5.96 8.52 -9.11
N PHE A 67 -4.63 8.58 -8.99
CA PHE A 67 -3.83 9.59 -9.69
C PHE A 67 -3.91 9.39 -11.20
N HIS A 68 -3.73 8.16 -11.68
CA HIS A 68 -3.87 7.87 -13.11
C HIS A 68 -5.25 8.23 -13.65
N ARG A 69 -6.33 7.83 -12.96
CA ARG A 69 -7.70 8.08 -13.43
C ARG A 69 -8.11 9.54 -13.34
N ARG A 70 -7.78 10.24 -12.25
CA ARG A 70 -8.14 11.66 -12.04
C ARG A 70 -7.36 12.61 -12.94
N LEU A 71 -6.09 12.30 -13.19
CA LEU A 71 -5.22 13.10 -14.05
C LEU A 71 -5.21 12.62 -15.51
N LYS A 72 -5.97 11.56 -15.82
CA LYS A 72 -6.02 10.89 -17.14
C LYS A 72 -4.62 10.50 -17.67
N LEU A 73 -3.76 10.01 -16.78
CA LEU A 73 -2.40 9.59 -17.13
C LEU A 73 -2.40 8.16 -17.70
N PRO A 74 -1.84 7.93 -18.89
CA PRO A 74 -1.75 6.59 -19.46
C PRO A 74 -0.77 5.71 -18.68
N TYR A 75 -0.99 4.39 -18.76
CA TYR A 75 -0.04 3.36 -18.31
C TYR A 75 0.90 2.99 -19.47
N GLY A 76 1.81 3.90 -19.80
CA GLY A 76 2.72 3.73 -20.94
C GLY A 76 1.98 3.92 -22.26
N LYS A 77 1.74 2.82 -22.99
CA LYS A 77 0.95 2.83 -24.23
C LYS A 77 -0.55 2.60 -24.00
N GLU A 78 -0.92 2.16 -22.81
CA GLU A 78 -2.31 1.87 -22.46
C GLU A 78 -3.00 3.08 -21.82
N SER A 79 -4.29 3.22 -22.05
CA SER A 79 -5.10 4.35 -21.56
C SER A 79 -5.22 4.36 -20.02
N PHE A 80 -5.56 5.50 -19.44
CA PHE A 80 -5.70 5.69 -17.98
C PHE A 80 -6.81 4.84 -17.35
N ASP A 81 -7.76 4.38 -18.16
CA ASP A 81 -8.90 3.53 -17.79
C ASP A 81 -8.67 2.04 -18.05
N SER A 82 -7.51 1.65 -18.57
CA SER A 82 -7.12 0.24 -18.73
C SER A 82 -6.91 -0.45 -17.38
N LYS A 83 -6.57 -1.74 -17.42
CA LYS A 83 -6.13 -2.46 -16.23
C LYS A 83 -4.94 -1.73 -15.57
N PRO A 84 -4.99 -1.43 -14.26
CA PRO A 84 -3.95 -0.62 -13.62
C PRO A 84 -2.57 -1.25 -13.65
N LYS A 85 -1.57 -0.43 -13.92
CA LYS A 85 -0.15 -0.84 -13.98
C LYS A 85 0.73 0.06 -13.13
N ILE A 86 1.93 -0.45 -12.88
CA ILE A 86 3.01 0.27 -12.21
C ILE A 86 4.28 0.18 -13.06
N LEU A 87 5.03 1.28 -13.13
CA LEU A 87 6.36 1.29 -13.74
C LEU A 87 7.41 0.95 -12.67
N VAL A 88 8.06 -0.20 -12.83
CA VAL A 88 9.15 -0.66 -11.96
C VAL A 88 10.33 -1.05 -12.84
N ASP A 89 11.51 -0.48 -12.58
CA ASP A 89 12.72 -0.71 -13.38
C ASP A 89 12.51 -0.48 -14.89
N ASN A 90 11.82 0.62 -15.23
CA ASN A 90 11.42 0.98 -16.60
C ASN A 90 10.54 -0.06 -17.32
N LYS A 91 9.91 -0.98 -16.58
CA LYS A 91 8.98 -1.97 -17.13
C LYS A 91 7.60 -1.81 -16.50
N TRP A 92 6.57 -1.76 -17.35
CA TRP A 92 5.19 -1.79 -16.91
C TRP A 92 4.83 -3.19 -16.42
N LYS A 93 4.28 -3.27 -15.21
CA LYS A 93 3.80 -4.50 -14.57
C LYS A 93 2.38 -4.28 -14.10
N GLU A 94 1.58 -5.34 -14.07
CA GLU A 94 0.24 -5.29 -13.49
C GLU A 94 0.33 -4.88 -12.01
N LEU A 95 -0.48 -3.91 -11.60
CA LEU A 95 -0.42 -3.33 -10.26
C LEU A 95 -0.82 -4.35 -9.18
N ASP A 96 -1.78 -5.22 -9.47
CA ASP A 96 -2.25 -6.30 -8.59
C ASP A 96 -1.11 -7.23 -8.15
N ARG A 97 -0.16 -7.51 -9.06
CA ARG A 97 1.01 -8.38 -8.85
C ARG A 97 2.20 -7.71 -8.16
N CYS A 98 2.16 -6.39 -7.95
CA CYS A 98 3.22 -5.69 -7.25
C CYS A 98 2.93 -5.66 -5.75
N HIS A 99 3.75 -6.34 -4.94
CA HIS A 99 3.62 -6.34 -3.48
C HIS A 99 4.72 -5.53 -2.78
N TYR A 100 5.62 -4.92 -3.54
CA TYR A 100 6.81 -4.25 -3.01
C TYR A 100 6.47 -2.82 -2.59
N ILE A 101 6.44 -2.55 -1.28
CA ILE A 101 6.09 -1.23 -0.72
C ILE A 101 7.06 -0.16 -1.20
N ASP A 102 8.36 -0.46 -1.30
CA ASP A 102 9.36 0.47 -1.84
C ASP A 102 9.03 0.90 -3.27
N SER A 103 8.72 -0.07 -4.14
CA SER A 103 8.41 0.17 -5.55
C SER A 103 7.11 0.94 -5.71
N LEU A 104 6.06 0.57 -4.95
CA LEU A 104 4.78 1.26 -4.92
C LEU A 104 4.94 2.70 -4.45
N TYR A 105 5.66 2.91 -3.35
CA TYR A 105 5.91 4.23 -2.78
C TYR A 105 6.72 5.12 -3.71
N LEU A 106 7.81 4.62 -4.30
CA LEU A 106 8.64 5.38 -5.24
C LEU A 106 7.86 5.79 -6.48
N TYR A 107 7.06 4.87 -7.03
CA TYR A 107 6.23 5.17 -8.19
C TYR A 107 5.16 6.22 -7.87
N TRP A 108 4.41 6.03 -6.77
CA TRP A 108 3.43 7.00 -6.31
C TRP A 108 4.06 8.37 -6.03
N SER A 109 5.21 8.42 -5.34
CA SER A 109 5.91 9.66 -5.04
C SER A 109 6.37 10.38 -6.32
N SER A 110 6.83 9.64 -7.33
CA SER A 110 7.11 10.21 -8.66
C SER A 110 5.85 10.79 -9.31
N LEU A 111 4.72 10.08 -9.28
CA LEU A 111 3.44 10.60 -9.80
C LEU A 111 3.01 11.86 -9.07
N PHE A 112 3.12 11.86 -7.74
CA PHE A 112 2.78 12.98 -6.88
C PHE A 112 3.61 14.22 -7.20
N THR A 113 4.94 14.10 -7.17
CA THR A 113 5.83 15.24 -7.38
C THR A 113 5.68 15.82 -8.80
N LYS A 114 5.58 14.97 -9.82
CA LYS A 114 5.45 15.40 -11.22
C LYS A 114 4.13 16.13 -11.50
N ASN A 115 3.06 15.74 -10.82
CA ASN A 115 1.70 16.24 -11.10
C ASN A 115 1.17 17.17 -10.01
N LEU A 116 1.99 17.56 -9.03
CA LEU A 116 1.62 18.45 -7.93
C LEU A 116 0.91 19.74 -8.40
N PRO A 117 1.36 20.43 -9.48
CA PRO A 117 0.64 21.60 -9.98
C PRO A 117 -0.80 21.29 -10.40
N SER A 118 -1.00 20.21 -11.16
CA SER A 118 -2.33 19.76 -11.60
C SER A 118 -3.22 19.33 -10.44
N LEU A 119 -2.64 18.66 -9.43
CA LEU A 119 -3.33 18.27 -8.21
C LEU A 119 -3.83 19.49 -7.42
N LYS A 120 -3.01 20.53 -7.29
CA LYS A 120 -3.41 21.81 -6.65
C LYS A 120 -4.56 22.51 -7.38
N ILE A 121 -4.64 22.38 -8.71
CA ILE A 121 -5.76 22.92 -9.48
C ILE A 121 -7.02 22.08 -9.27
N LEU A 122 -6.91 20.76 -9.32
CA LEU A 122 -8.05 19.83 -9.20
C LEU A 122 -8.64 19.78 -7.79
N ALA A 123 -7.80 19.89 -6.77
CA ALA A 123 -8.21 19.89 -5.37
C ALA A 123 -7.39 20.96 -4.60
N PRO A 124 -7.80 22.24 -4.68
CA PRO A 124 -7.07 23.35 -4.07
C PRO A 124 -7.06 23.31 -2.54
N GLN A 125 -8.02 22.60 -1.93
CA GLN A 125 -8.09 22.38 -0.49
C GLN A 125 -7.36 21.09 -0.04
N GLY A 126 -6.72 20.36 -0.96
CA GLY A 126 -5.99 19.14 -0.63
C GLY A 126 -4.71 19.44 0.15
N ASP A 127 -4.43 18.64 1.19
CA ASP A 127 -3.13 18.65 1.85
C ASP A 127 -2.11 17.90 0.98
N TRP A 128 -1.36 18.65 0.18
CA TRP A 128 -0.35 18.12 -0.73
C TRP A 128 1.05 18.05 -0.09
N ARG A 129 1.13 17.57 1.15
CA ARG A 129 2.41 17.33 1.83
C ARG A 129 2.64 15.84 2.01
N ILE A 130 3.85 15.38 1.73
CA ILE A 130 4.30 14.05 2.11
C ILE A 130 4.88 14.16 3.53
N PRO A 131 4.36 13.44 4.53
CA PRO A 131 4.91 13.47 5.88
C PRO A 131 6.41 13.11 5.87
N PRO A 132 7.29 13.92 6.48
CA PRO A 132 8.73 13.64 6.50
C PRO A 132 9.08 12.28 7.12
N SER A 133 8.22 11.79 8.02
CA SER A 133 8.35 10.47 8.65
C SER A 133 8.32 9.31 7.66
N PHE A 134 7.71 9.47 6.47
CA PHE A 134 7.66 8.41 5.45
C PHE A 134 9.04 8.05 4.93
N ALA A 135 9.95 9.02 4.83
CA ALA A 135 11.34 8.80 4.43
C ALA A 135 12.08 7.86 5.42
N LYS A 136 11.64 7.79 6.68
CA LYS A 136 12.18 6.88 7.69
C LYS A 136 11.44 5.55 7.73
N HIS A 137 10.10 5.58 7.72
CA HIS A 137 9.28 4.38 7.96
C HIS A 137 9.23 3.43 6.76
N ILE A 138 9.17 3.93 5.52
CA ILE A 138 9.10 3.06 4.34
C ILE A 138 10.35 2.19 4.20
N PRO A 139 11.58 2.72 4.30
CA PRO A 139 12.78 1.89 4.28
C PRO A 139 12.84 0.89 5.43
N LEU A 140 12.36 1.26 6.62
CA LEU A 140 12.32 0.38 7.78
C LEU A 140 11.42 -0.84 7.52
N ILE A 141 10.19 -0.62 7.04
CA ILE A 141 9.26 -1.70 6.68
C ILE A 141 9.88 -2.61 5.61
N CYS A 142 10.49 -2.02 4.58
CA CYS A 142 11.11 -2.78 3.49
C CYS A 142 12.35 -3.56 3.94
N LYS A 143 13.09 -3.07 4.93
CA LYS A 143 14.23 -3.80 5.52
C LYS A 143 13.76 -5.09 6.19
N TYR A 144 12.64 -5.06 6.90
CA TYR A 144 12.09 -6.24 7.59
C TYR A 144 11.32 -7.17 6.64
N ASP A 145 10.48 -6.62 5.75
CA ASP A 145 9.51 -7.42 5.00
C ASP A 145 9.34 -6.97 3.54
N LYS A 146 10.46 -6.88 2.80
CA LYS A 146 10.43 -6.53 1.37
C LYS A 146 9.48 -7.42 0.56
N TYR A 147 9.57 -8.74 0.75
CA TYR A 147 8.87 -9.73 -0.07
C TYR A 147 7.48 -10.10 0.45
N SER A 148 6.99 -9.43 1.51
CA SER A 148 5.79 -9.86 2.21
C SER A 148 5.91 -11.29 2.75
N THR A 149 7.07 -11.74 3.22
CA THR A 149 7.24 -13.12 3.71
C THR A 149 7.50 -13.17 5.21
N TYR A 150 8.11 -12.14 5.78
CA TYR A 150 8.59 -12.15 7.16
C TYR A 150 7.42 -12.30 8.14
N PHE A 151 6.36 -11.52 7.98
CA PHE A 151 5.21 -11.58 8.90
C PHE A 151 4.25 -12.77 8.64
N ARG A 152 4.52 -13.59 7.62
CA ARG A 152 3.61 -14.66 7.17
C ARG A 152 4.16 -16.08 7.34
N TYR A 153 5.47 -16.25 7.29
CA TYR A 153 6.09 -17.56 7.23
C TYR A 153 7.18 -17.71 8.29
N PRO A 154 7.31 -18.90 8.90
CA PRO A 154 8.36 -19.19 9.88
C PRO A 154 9.77 -19.23 9.26
N ILE A 155 9.85 -19.36 7.92
CA ILE A 155 11.09 -19.31 7.15
C ILE A 155 10.87 -18.31 6.02
N THR A 156 11.74 -17.32 5.90
CA THR A 156 11.65 -16.28 4.89
C THR A 156 12.45 -16.65 3.63
N ARG A 157 12.56 -15.71 2.69
CA ARG A 157 13.47 -15.84 1.54
C ARG A 157 14.88 -15.33 1.87
N ASN A 158 15.14 -14.97 3.11
CA ASN A 158 16.41 -14.40 3.55
C ASN A 158 17.03 -15.33 4.60
N ALA A 159 17.85 -16.26 4.12
CA ALA A 159 18.53 -17.24 4.96
C ALA A 159 19.33 -16.63 6.12
N ILE A 160 19.84 -15.39 5.97
CA ILE A 160 20.58 -14.69 7.03
C ILE A 160 19.64 -14.30 8.18
N LEU A 161 18.45 -13.77 7.87
CA LEU A 161 17.42 -13.47 8.88
C LEU A 161 16.89 -14.76 9.51
N ASP A 162 16.77 -15.83 8.73
CA ASP A 162 16.27 -17.12 9.20
C ASP A 162 17.28 -17.84 10.11
N SER A 163 18.59 -17.62 9.91
CA SER A 163 19.68 -18.22 10.70
C SER A 163 20.04 -17.49 12.01
N ALA A 164 19.42 -16.35 12.29
CA ALA A 164 19.75 -15.50 13.43
C ALA A 164 18.96 -15.84 14.72
N ASN A 165 18.29 -16.99 14.77
CA ASN A 165 17.57 -17.52 15.94
C ASN A 165 18.36 -18.61 16.64
#